data_AF-A0A938PWI5-F1
#
_entry.id   AF-A0A938PWI5-F1
#
_cell.length_a   1.000
_cell.length_b   1.000
_cell.length_c   1.000
_cell.angle_alpha   90.00
_cell.angle_beta   90.00
_cell.angle_gamma   90.00
#
_symmetry.space_group_name_H-M   'P 1'
#
loop_
_entity.id
_entity.type
_entity.pdbx_description
1 polymer ?
#
loop_
_entity_poly.entity_id
_entity_poly.type
_entity_poly.pdbx_seq_one_letter_code
_entity_poly.pdbx_strand_id
1 'polypeptide(L)'
;MDSDGGSRRNAPDLAIVRRVGERAACTGVARCPEHSTRRRMSVNPKPLNWTRHLLRVSVVVVLMHGLTIWAVPRLIMDRIIDLGTADSSLERANGVTLPPPTDHTQRRIVMPSPDLLYATCFFDLADGPIRVTLSTDYPRYWSIALYASTSDNFFVVNDRSAPEGRVDLTILPSSHDAATSKVQHHGTQVVISPTRRGMLLMRLLVNEDPAVRVSAEAARRSIRCSRDARRSAAV
;
A
#
# COMPACT_ATOMS: atom_id res chain seq x y z
N MET A 1 18.51 -35.88 48.90
CA MET A 1 19.42 -36.25 47.79
C MET A 1 18.88 -35.57 46.54
N ASP A 2 19.27 -34.31 46.29
CA ASP A 2 20.52 -33.90 45.58
C ASP A 2 20.35 -34.09 44.07
N SER A 3 20.58 -33.16 43.14
CA SER A 3 21.14 -31.79 43.04
C SER A 3 20.61 -31.22 41.69
N ASP A 4 20.21 -29.96 41.50
CA ASP A 4 20.91 -28.67 41.36
C ASP A 4 21.87 -28.49 40.14
N GLY A 5 21.72 -27.35 39.45
CA GLY A 5 22.62 -26.78 38.41
C GLY A 5 22.06 -26.68 36.98
N GLY A 6 22.05 -25.57 36.23
CA GLY A 6 22.50 -24.19 36.45
C GLY A 6 22.40 -23.40 35.12
N SER A 7 21.93 -22.14 35.16
CA SER A 7 22.13 -21.19 34.05
C SER A 7 22.29 -19.78 34.62
N ARG A 8 23.51 -19.25 34.49
CA ARG A 8 24.00 -18.00 35.07
C ARG A 8 23.52 -16.80 34.25
N ARG A 9 22.84 -15.86 34.90
CA ARG A 9 22.62 -14.50 34.38
C ARG A 9 23.78 -13.60 34.82
N ASN A 10 24.35 -12.90 33.85
CA ASN A 10 25.37 -11.86 34.02
C ASN A 10 24.84 -10.70 34.87
N ALA A 11 25.52 -10.40 35.97
CA ALA A 11 25.43 -9.13 36.69
C ALA A 11 26.85 -8.53 36.76
N PRO A 12 27.00 -7.20 36.60
CA PRO A 12 28.31 -6.58 36.54
C PRO A 12 28.93 -6.46 37.94
N ASP A 13 30.24 -6.65 37.91
CA ASP A 13 31.21 -6.67 38.98
C ASP A 13 31.21 -5.38 39.83
N LEU A 14 30.92 -5.51 41.12
CA LEU A 14 31.00 -4.44 42.12
C LEU A 14 32.05 -4.86 43.16
N ALA A 15 33.31 -4.81 42.75
CA ALA A 15 34.47 -5.00 43.61
C ALA A 15 34.57 -3.83 44.61
N ILE A 16 33.95 -4.00 45.78
CA ILE A 16 34.18 -3.15 46.95
C ILE A 16 35.51 -3.59 47.58
N VAL A 17 36.58 -2.87 47.28
CA VAL A 17 37.87 -3.01 47.96
C VAL A 17 37.75 -2.47 49.38
N ARG A 18 37.62 -3.39 50.35
CA ARG A 18 37.81 -3.14 51.78
C ARG A 18 39.30 -2.85 52.01
N ARG A 19 39.65 -1.62 52.42
CA ARG A 19 40.95 -1.33 53.05
C ARG A 19 40.71 -1.02 54.52
N VAL A 20 41.09 -1.98 55.36
CA VAL A 20 41.17 -1.83 56.82
C VAL A 20 42.33 -0.90 57.11
N GLY A 21 42.05 0.25 57.72
CA GLY A 21 43.06 1.14 58.28
C GLY A 21 43.16 0.91 59.79
N GLU A 22 44.34 0.49 60.24
CA GLU A 22 44.73 0.41 61.65
C GLU A 22 44.50 1.77 62.35
N ARG A 23 43.85 1.74 63.52
CA ARG A 23 43.71 2.92 64.39
C ARG A 23 44.94 2.98 65.30
N ALA A 24 45.84 3.91 65.03
CA ALA A 24 46.83 4.34 66.02
C ALA A 24 46.13 5.12 67.14
N ALA A 25 46.32 4.70 68.39
CA ALA A 25 45.84 5.39 69.57
C ALA A 25 46.62 6.71 69.77
N CYS A 26 45.91 7.82 69.98
CA CYS A 26 46.50 9.09 70.41
C CYS A 26 46.12 9.36 71.86
N THR A 27 47.06 9.13 72.77
CA THR A 27 47.02 9.62 74.16
C THR A 27 47.85 10.90 74.24
N GLY A 28 47.25 12.00 74.69
CA GLY A 28 47.98 13.21 75.08
C GLY A 28 47.73 14.46 74.23
N VAL A 29 47.76 15.60 74.92
CA VAL A 29 47.50 16.97 74.44
C VAL A 29 48.54 17.39 73.40
N ALA A 30 48.30 17.06 72.13
CA ALA A 30 48.98 17.66 70.99
C ALA A 30 48.06 17.62 69.75
N ARG A 31 47.99 18.75 69.05
CA ARG A 31 47.09 19.02 67.92
C ARG A 31 47.42 18.06 66.75
N CYS A 32 46.50 17.16 66.38
CA CYS A 32 46.64 16.33 65.18
C CYS A 32 46.64 17.19 63.90
N PRO A 33 47.53 16.95 62.93
CA PRO A 33 47.44 17.58 61.61
C PRO A 33 46.30 16.93 60.81
N GLU A 34 45.37 17.77 60.35
CA GLU A 34 44.20 17.36 59.59
C GLU A 34 44.60 16.95 58.16
N HIS A 35 44.89 15.66 57.96
CA HIS A 35 45.04 15.10 56.62
C HIS A 35 43.66 14.78 56.00
N SER A 36 42.91 15.82 55.62
CA SER A 36 41.65 15.67 54.86
C SER A 36 41.90 15.76 53.34
N THR A 37 42.63 14.80 52.76
CA THR A 37 42.64 14.68 51.30
C THR A 37 41.37 13.99 50.80
N ARG A 38 40.24 14.72 50.79
CA ARG A 38 39.08 14.33 49.96
C ARG A 38 39.49 14.45 48.49
N ARG A 39 39.88 13.32 47.90
CA ARG A 39 40.07 13.22 46.44
C ARG A 39 38.70 13.40 45.78
N ARG A 40 38.39 14.64 45.38
CA ARG A 40 37.14 14.99 44.69
C ARG A 40 37.15 14.28 43.34
N MET A 41 36.37 13.21 43.18
CA MET A 41 36.11 12.62 41.87
C MET A 41 35.43 13.68 41.00
N SER A 42 36.20 14.27 40.09
CA SER A 42 35.69 15.10 39.00
C SER A 42 35.03 14.15 37.99
N VAL A 43 33.72 13.98 38.11
CA VAL A 43 32.92 13.47 36.99
C VAL A 43 32.75 14.67 36.05
N ASN A 44 33.44 14.66 34.91
CA ASN A 44 33.21 15.62 33.85
C ASN A 44 32.07 15.07 32.98
N PRO A 45 30.81 15.53 33.11
CA PRO A 45 29.76 15.14 32.19
C PRO A 45 30.12 15.68 30.80
N LYS A 46 30.28 14.79 29.81
CA LYS A 46 30.38 15.24 28.41
C LYS A 46 29.07 15.97 28.08
N PRO A 47 29.11 17.16 27.43
CA PRO A 47 27.89 17.84 27.07
C PRO A 47 27.10 16.94 26.11
N LEU A 48 25.88 16.58 26.51
CA LEU A 48 25.00 15.78 25.69
C LEU A 48 24.66 16.63 24.45
N ASN A 49 25.16 16.22 23.28
CA ASN A 49 24.97 16.95 22.03
C ASN A 49 23.55 16.75 21.50
N TRP A 50 22.55 17.28 22.21
CA TRP A 50 21.13 17.19 21.89
C TRP A 50 20.83 17.58 20.46
N THR A 51 21.53 18.58 19.91
CA THR A 51 21.40 19.00 18.50
C THR A 51 21.69 17.87 17.52
N ARG A 52 22.73 17.06 17.76
CA ARG A 52 23.06 15.89 16.92
C ARG A 52 22.01 14.80 17.04
N HIS A 53 21.46 14.58 18.23
CA HIS A 53 20.40 13.60 18.45
C HIS A 53 19.10 14.03 17.77
N LEU A 54 18.70 15.29 17.92
CA LEU A 54 17.53 15.86 17.25
C LEU A 54 17.67 15.78 15.72
N LEU A 55 18.82 16.16 15.17
CA LEU A 55 19.07 16.06 13.72
C LEU A 55 18.91 14.61 13.22
N ARG A 56 19.48 13.63 13.94
CA ARG A 56 19.35 12.21 13.59
C ARG A 56 17.89 11.76 13.61
N VAL A 57 17.14 12.12 14.65
CA VAL A 57 15.72 11.78 14.76
C VAL A 57 14.93 12.42 13.63
N SER A 58 15.14 13.71 13.35
CA SER A 58 14.46 14.41 12.26
C SER A 58 14.72 13.76 10.90
N VAL A 59 15.97 13.37 10.60
CA VAL A 59 16.30 12.66 9.36
C VAL A 59 15.55 11.33 9.27
N VAL A 60 15.54 10.53 10.34
CA VAL A 60 14.81 9.25 10.37
C VAL A 60 13.31 9.47 10.16
N VAL A 61 12.72 10.47 10.82
CA VAL A 61 11.29 10.80 10.69
C VAL A 61 10.95 11.20 9.26
N VAL A 62 11.75 12.09 8.63
CA VAL A 62 11.51 12.54 7.25
C VAL A 62 11.62 11.36 6.27
N LEU A 63 12.64 10.52 6.42
CA LEU A 63 12.82 9.34 5.57
C LEU A 63 11.67 8.34 5.74
N MET A 64 11.29 8.04 6.99
CA MET A 64 10.20 7.10 7.28
C MET A 64 8.86 7.64 6.77
N HIS A 65 8.60 8.94 6.94
CA HIS A 65 7.40 9.59 6.43
C HIS A 65 7.33 9.53 4.90
N GLY A 66 8.41 9.91 4.22
CA GLY A 66 8.49 9.84 2.75
C GLY A 66 8.32 8.40 2.23
N LEU A 67 8.99 7.44 2.87
CA LEU A 67 8.83 6.02 2.56
C LEU A 67 7.39 5.55 2.79
N THR A 68 6.72 6.00 3.86
CA THR A 68 5.34 5.61 4.15
C THR A 68 4.38 6.15 3.09
N ILE A 69 4.47 7.43 2.74
CA ILE A 69 3.65 8.04 1.67
C ILE A 69 3.84 7.32 0.34
N TRP A 70 5.08 6.93 0.04
CA TRP A 70 5.39 6.20 -1.19
C TRP A 70 4.94 4.74 -1.14
N ALA A 71 5.19 4.02 -0.05
CA ALA A 71 4.96 2.57 0.02
C ALA A 71 3.49 2.21 0.26
N VAL A 72 2.76 2.97 1.08
CA VAL A 72 1.40 2.60 1.52
C VAL A 72 0.43 2.42 0.34
N PRO A 73 0.30 3.36 -0.61
CA PRO A 73 -0.63 3.19 -1.73
C PRO A 73 -0.29 1.97 -2.61
N ARG A 74 1.01 1.72 -2.82
CA ARG A 74 1.50 0.59 -3.62
C ARG A 74 1.17 -0.74 -2.97
N LEU A 75 1.46 -0.86 -1.67
CA LEU A 75 1.18 -2.07 -0.89
C LEU A 75 -0.31 -2.35 -0.81
N ILE A 76 -1.14 -1.32 -0.58
CA ILE A 76 -2.60 -1.47 -0.54
C ILE A 76 -3.12 -1.95 -1.90
N MET A 77 -2.70 -1.31 -3.00
CA MET A 77 -3.15 -1.68 -4.34
C MET A 77 -2.71 -3.07 -4.75
N ASP A 78 -1.48 -3.47 -4.47
CA ASP A 78 -1.03 -4.85 -4.73
C ASP A 78 -1.91 -5.87 -3.99
N ARG A 79 -2.26 -5.60 -2.73
CA ARG A 79 -3.19 -6.46 -1.98
C ARG A 79 -4.61 -6.43 -2.49
N ILE A 80 -5.12 -5.29 -2.93
CA ILE A 80 -6.45 -5.20 -3.55
C ILE A 80 -6.49 -6.04 -4.83
N ILE A 81 -5.44 -5.98 -5.65
CA ILE A 81 -5.34 -6.78 -6.88
C ILE A 81 -5.27 -8.27 -6.54
N ASP A 82 -4.39 -8.69 -5.62
CA ASP A 82 -4.27 -10.09 -5.20
C ASP A 82 -5.61 -10.63 -4.65
N LEU A 83 -6.21 -9.93 -3.67
CA LEU A 83 -7.45 -10.36 -3.05
C LEU A 83 -8.63 -10.33 -4.03
N GLY A 84 -8.71 -9.30 -4.87
CA GLY A 84 -9.78 -9.17 -5.86
C GLY A 84 -9.72 -10.25 -6.95
N THR A 85 -8.52 -10.67 -7.35
CA THR A 85 -8.35 -11.80 -8.28
C THR A 85 -8.75 -13.13 -7.64
N ALA A 86 -8.44 -13.33 -6.36
CA ALA A 86 -8.65 -14.60 -5.65
C ALA A 86 -10.05 -14.75 -5.02
N ASP A 87 -10.82 -13.68 -4.81
CA ASP A 87 -12.08 -13.73 -4.06
C ASP A 87 -13.19 -14.45 -4.84
N SER A 88 -13.35 -15.75 -4.64
CA SER A 88 -14.36 -16.58 -5.31
C SER A 88 -15.80 -16.33 -4.86
N SER A 89 -16.02 -15.55 -3.79
CA SER A 89 -17.36 -15.26 -3.28
C SER A 89 -18.15 -14.26 -4.12
N LEU A 90 -17.43 -13.49 -4.95
CA LEU A 90 -18.02 -12.46 -5.80
C LEU A 90 -18.44 -13.06 -7.16
N GLU A 91 -19.61 -12.63 -7.66
CA GLU A 91 -20.07 -12.95 -9.00
C GLU A 91 -19.02 -12.48 -10.02
N ARG A 92 -18.71 -13.35 -11.00
CA ARG A 92 -17.82 -13.03 -12.12
C ARG A 92 -18.53 -13.27 -13.44
N ALA A 93 -18.44 -12.30 -14.33
CA ALA A 93 -18.91 -12.41 -15.71
C ALA A 93 -17.90 -11.75 -16.64
N ASN A 94 -17.59 -12.39 -17.77
CA ASN A 94 -16.71 -11.84 -18.80
C ASN A 94 -15.33 -11.32 -18.30
N GLY A 95 -14.76 -11.98 -17.29
CA GLY A 95 -13.48 -11.59 -16.67
C GLY A 95 -13.57 -10.35 -15.77
N VAL A 96 -14.78 -9.96 -15.37
CA VAL A 96 -15.06 -8.85 -14.47
C VAL A 96 -15.76 -9.36 -13.23
N THR A 97 -15.35 -8.84 -12.08
CA THR A 97 -15.96 -9.06 -10.77
C THR A 97 -17.10 -8.07 -10.58
N LEU A 98 -18.22 -8.56 -10.07
CA LEU A 98 -19.48 -7.83 -9.92
C LEU A 98 -19.88 -7.78 -8.43
N PRO A 99 -19.33 -6.84 -7.63
CA PRO A 99 -19.70 -6.70 -6.23
C PRO A 99 -21.21 -6.46 -6.07
N PRO A 100 -21.83 -6.88 -4.96
CA PRO A 100 -23.20 -6.52 -4.67
C PRO A 100 -23.35 -4.99 -4.53
N PRO A 101 -24.58 -4.45 -4.70
CA PRO A 101 -24.86 -3.05 -4.40
C PRO A 101 -24.40 -2.67 -2.99
N THR A 102 -23.92 -1.44 -2.83
CA THR A 102 -23.42 -0.97 -1.54
C THR A 102 -24.57 -0.76 -0.56
N ASP A 103 -24.42 -1.26 0.65
CA ASP A 103 -25.34 -1.04 1.76
C ASP A 103 -24.61 -0.52 3.03
N HIS A 104 -25.36 -0.29 4.10
CA HIS A 104 -24.86 0.21 5.37
C HIS A 104 -23.90 -0.74 6.11
N THR A 105 -23.84 -2.01 5.70
CA THR A 105 -22.98 -3.06 6.28
C THR A 105 -21.65 -3.19 5.56
N GLN A 106 -21.50 -2.59 4.37
CA GLN A 106 -20.27 -2.60 3.58
C GLN A 106 -19.11 -1.95 4.36
N ARG A 107 -18.09 -2.74 4.71
CA ARG A 107 -16.85 -2.29 5.39
C ARG A 107 -15.57 -2.52 4.60
N ARG A 108 -15.63 -3.27 3.50
CA ARG A 108 -14.44 -3.66 2.72
C ARG A 108 -13.80 -2.49 1.99
N ILE A 109 -14.62 -1.58 1.49
CA ILE A 109 -14.20 -0.36 0.78
C ILE A 109 -14.58 0.82 1.66
N VAL A 110 -13.65 1.76 1.85
CA VAL A 110 -13.89 2.96 2.66
C VAL A 110 -14.77 3.93 1.86
N MET A 111 -15.86 4.40 2.48
CA MET A 111 -16.82 5.35 1.89
C MET A 111 -17.29 4.99 0.47
N PRO A 112 -17.86 3.79 0.25
CA PRO A 112 -18.45 3.45 -1.03
C PRO A 112 -19.77 4.21 -1.20
N SER A 113 -20.03 4.75 -2.39
CA SER A 113 -21.30 5.41 -2.68
C SER A 113 -22.42 4.37 -2.88
N PRO A 114 -23.58 4.52 -2.19
CA PRO A 114 -24.75 3.66 -2.39
C PRO A 114 -25.47 3.92 -3.73
N ASP A 115 -25.24 5.08 -4.34
CA ASP A 115 -25.85 5.48 -5.62
C ASP A 115 -25.11 4.91 -6.84
N LEU A 116 -24.08 4.09 -6.63
CA LEU A 116 -23.23 3.54 -7.67
C LEU A 116 -23.23 2.00 -7.67
N LEU A 117 -23.41 1.42 -8.86
CA LEU A 117 -23.00 0.05 -9.13
C LEU A 117 -21.57 0.02 -9.65
N TYR A 118 -20.84 -1.02 -9.24
CA TYR A 118 -19.43 -1.20 -9.58
C TYR A 118 -19.21 -2.49 -10.35
N ALA A 119 -18.26 -2.45 -11.28
CA ALA A 119 -17.66 -3.63 -11.90
C ALA A 119 -16.14 -3.45 -11.86
N THR A 120 -15.39 -4.50 -11.49
CA THR A 120 -13.93 -4.43 -11.37
C THR A 120 -13.25 -5.52 -12.18
N CYS A 121 -12.20 -5.16 -12.90
CA CYS A 121 -11.31 -6.14 -13.51
C CYS A 121 -9.89 -5.89 -13.03
N PHE A 122 -9.21 -6.93 -12.61
CA PHE A 122 -7.81 -6.87 -12.20
C PHE A 122 -6.97 -7.49 -13.32
N PHE A 123 -5.88 -6.82 -13.69
CA PHE A 123 -5.04 -7.29 -14.78
C PHE A 123 -3.57 -7.39 -14.41
N ASP A 124 -2.88 -8.32 -15.09
CA ASP A 124 -1.43 -8.44 -15.14
C ASP A 124 -0.99 -8.53 -16.61
N LEU A 125 -0.15 -7.59 -17.03
CA LEU A 125 0.35 -7.45 -18.40
C LEU A 125 1.58 -8.32 -18.69
N ALA A 126 2.01 -9.18 -17.76
CA ALA A 126 3.13 -10.11 -17.98
C ALA A 126 2.91 -11.02 -19.17
N ASP A 127 1.70 -11.57 -19.27
CA ASP A 127 1.33 -12.58 -20.26
C ASP A 127 0.77 -11.93 -21.55
N GLY A 128 0.82 -10.60 -21.63
CA GLY A 128 0.41 -9.85 -22.80
C GLY A 128 -0.68 -8.80 -22.55
N PRO A 129 -1.20 -8.21 -23.64
CA PRO A 129 -2.17 -7.13 -23.58
C PRO A 129 -3.53 -7.58 -23.02
N ILE A 130 -4.26 -6.63 -22.45
CA ILE A 130 -5.65 -6.85 -22.01
C ILE A 130 -6.59 -6.04 -22.87
N ARG A 131 -7.64 -6.68 -23.36
CA ARG A 131 -8.71 -6.01 -24.09
C ARG A 131 -9.93 -5.82 -23.19
N VAL A 132 -10.45 -4.60 -23.20
CA VAL A 132 -11.65 -4.20 -22.48
C VAL A 132 -12.70 -3.77 -23.50
N THR A 133 -13.88 -4.37 -23.46
CA THR A 133 -15.00 -3.98 -24.34
C THR A 133 -16.25 -3.67 -23.55
N LEU A 134 -16.98 -2.64 -23.94
CA LEU A 134 -18.31 -2.31 -23.43
C LEU A 134 -19.24 -2.01 -24.62
N SER A 135 -20.47 -2.50 -24.54
CA SER A 135 -21.55 -2.07 -25.43
C SER A 135 -22.81 -1.96 -24.60
N THR A 136 -23.27 -0.73 -24.38
CA THR A 136 -24.42 -0.45 -23.51
C THR A 136 -25.29 0.66 -24.09
N ASP A 137 -26.59 0.55 -23.87
CA ASP A 137 -27.60 1.59 -24.11
C ASP A 137 -28.02 2.30 -22.82
N TYR A 138 -27.24 2.14 -21.74
CA TYR A 138 -27.59 2.69 -20.44
C TYR A 138 -27.69 4.23 -20.48
N PRO A 139 -28.86 4.81 -20.17
CA PRO A 139 -29.12 6.22 -20.43
C PRO A 139 -28.57 7.16 -19.36
N ARG A 140 -27.95 6.63 -18.30
CA ARG A 140 -27.41 7.42 -17.18
C ARG A 140 -25.89 7.36 -17.15
N TYR A 141 -25.32 8.18 -16.26
CA TYR A 141 -23.88 8.27 -16.09
C TYR A 141 -23.22 6.91 -15.88
N TRP A 142 -22.17 6.67 -16.65
CA TRP A 142 -21.27 5.54 -16.46
C TRP A 142 -19.84 5.97 -16.78
N SER A 143 -18.88 5.31 -16.13
CA SER A 143 -17.46 5.55 -16.39
C SER A 143 -16.66 4.28 -16.24
N ILE A 144 -15.58 4.18 -17.00
CA ILE A 144 -14.51 3.19 -16.86
C ILE A 144 -13.23 3.96 -16.58
N ALA A 145 -12.59 3.67 -15.44
CA ALA A 145 -11.30 4.22 -15.06
C ALA A 145 -10.26 3.11 -14.93
N LEU A 146 -9.04 3.35 -15.37
CA LEU A 146 -7.91 2.43 -15.21
C LEU A 146 -6.93 2.99 -14.18
N TYR A 147 -6.58 2.15 -13.21
CA TYR A 147 -5.68 2.45 -12.13
C TYR A 147 -4.43 1.58 -12.18
N ALA A 148 -3.28 2.21 -12.01
CA ALA A 148 -2.00 1.54 -11.87
C ALA A 148 -1.87 0.89 -10.49
N SER A 149 -0.93 -0.04 -10.30
CA SER A 149 -0.62 -0.57 -8.96
C SER A 149 0.00 0.49 -8.03
N THR A 150 0.35 1.67 -8.55
CA THR A 150 0.71 2.85 -7.77
C THR A 150 -0.48 3.67 -7.27
N SER A 151 -1.72 3.24 -7.54
CA SER A 151 -2.97 3.96 -7.27
C SER A 151 -3.24 5.17 -8.19
N ASP A 152 -2.39 5.40 -9.19
CA ASP A 152 -2.59 6.49 -10.15
C ASP A 152 -3.71 6.14 -11.14
N ASN A 153 -4.65 7.06 -11.34
CA ASN A 153 -5.63 6.98 -12.42
C ASN A 153 -5.00 7.49 -13.71
N PHE A 154 -4.70 6.60 -14.65
CA PHE A 154 -3.99 6.95 -15.88
C PHE A 154 -4.91 7.03 -17.10
N PHE A 155 -6.18 6.61 -16.98
CA PHE A 155 -7.12 6.66 -18.09
C PHE A 155 -8.57 6.66 -17.62
N VAL A 156 -9.42 7.47 -18.24
CA VAL A 156 -10.88 7.50 -17.99
C VAL A 156 -11.64 7.64 -19.31
N VAL A 157 -12.70 6.86 -19.46
CA VAL A 157 -13.75 7.04 -20.47
C VAL A 157 -15.12 7.01 -19.79
N ASN A 158 -16.06 7.81 -20.25
CA ASN A 158 -17.41 7.93 -19.71
C ASN A 158 -18.47 8.11 -20.81
N ASP A 159 -19.74 8.12 -20.42
CA ASP A 159 -20.91 8.32 -21.28
C ASP A 159 -20.82 9.58 -22.17
N ARG A 160 -20.17 10.64 -21.69
CA ARG A 160 -20.03 11.90 -22.45
C ARG A 160 -18.96 11.80 -23.53
N SER A 161 -17.87 11.09 -23.25
CA SER A 161 -16.78 10.85 -24.21
C SER A 161 -17.08 9.73 -25.20
N ALA A 162 -18.03 8.85 -24.88
CA ALA A 162 -18.44 7.71 -25.69
C ALA A 162 -19.98 7.65 -25.75
N PRO A 163 -20.64 8.61 -26.44
CA PRO A 163 -22.09 8.76 -26.43
C PRO A 163 -22.84 7.58 -27.06
N GLU A 164 -22.18 6.81 -27.93
CA GLU A 164 -22.74 5.57 -28.51
C GLU A 164 -22.75 4.39 -27.53
N GLY A 165 -22.20 4.57 -26.32
CA GLY A 165 -22.12 3.50 -25.31
C GLY A 165 -21.18 2.36 -25.69
N ARG A 166 -20.24 2.63 -26.61
CA ARG A 166 -19.27 1.65 -27.12
C ARG A 166 -17.86 2.00 -26.66
N VAL A 167 -17.17 1.02 -26.10
CA VAL A 167 -15.77 1.13 -25.69
C VAL A 167 -15.03 -0.11 -26.16
N ASP A 168 -13.87 0.07 -26.79
CA ASP A 168 -12.95 -1.01 -27.15
C ASP A 168 -11.52 -0.54 -26.89
N LEU A 169 -10.96 -0.95 -25.74
CA LEU A 169 -9.63 -0.56 -25.29
C LEU A 169 -8.68 -1.75 -25.36
N THR A 170 -7.44 -1.50 -25.73
CA THR A 170 -6.32 -2.42 -25.51
C THR A 170 -5.32 -1.79 -24.55
N ILE A 171 -5.11 -2.42 -23.39
CA ILE A 171 -4.16 -2.03 -22.36
C ILE A 171 -2.82 -2.72 -22.64
N LEU A 172 -1.76 -1.94 -22.78
CA LEU A 172 -0.40 -2.40 -23.05
C LEU A 172 0.58 -1.98 -21.96
N PRO A 173 1.66 -2.74 -21.74
CA PRO A 173 2.71 -2.31 -20.83
C PRO A 173 3.51 -1.14 -21.43
N SER A 174 4.14 -0.33 -20.58
CA SER A 174 4.93 0.84 -20.98
C SER A 174 6.13 0.56 -21.87
N SER A 175 6.55 -0.70 -22.03
CA SER A 175 7.57 -1.14 -22.98
C SER A 175 7.12 -1.11 -24.44
N HIS A 176 5.83 -0.89 -24.71
CA HIS A 176 5.29 -0.84 -26.06
C HIS A 176 5.24 0.59 -26.63
N ASP A 177 5.70 0.75 -27.87
CA ASP A 177 5.52 1.99 -28.62
C ASP A 177 4.05 2.19 -29.01
N ALA A 178 3.46 3.29 -28.54
CA ALA A 178 2.04 3.59 -28.77
C ALA A 178 1.70 3.72 -30.27
N ALA A 179 2.59 4.28 -31.09
CA ALA A 179 2.37 4.44 -32.53
C ALA A 179 2.32 3.08 -33.26
N THR A 180 3.32 2.23 -33.03
CA THR A 180 3.40 0.88 -33.59
C THR A 180 2.26 0.00 -33.09
N SER A 181 1.86 0.19 -31.83
CA SER A 181 0.77 -0.56 -31.21
C SER A 181 -0.61 -0.19 -31.77
N LYS A 182 -0.87 1.08 -32.07
CA LYS A 182 -2.13 1.51 -32.71
C LYS A 182 -2.34 0.85 -34.08
N VAL A 183 -1.25 0.63 -34.82
CA VAL A 183 -1.29 -0.13 -36.08
C VAL A 183 -1.63 -1.59 -35.78
N GLN A 184 -0.98 -2.24 -34.83
CA GLN A 184 -1.22 -3.67 -34.52
C GLN A 184 -2.64 -3.97 -34.01
N HIS A 185 -3.28 -3.05 -33.28
CA HIS A 185 -4.58 -3.27 -32.65
C HIS A 185 -5.74 -2.60 -33.41
N HIS A 186 -5.61 -2.42 -34.73
CA HIS A 186 -6.59 -1.83 -35.67
C HIS A 186 -8.04 -1.70 -35.12
N GLY A 187 -8.45 -0.46 -34.84
CA GLY A 187 -9.81 -0.14 -34.40
C GLY A 187 -10.04 -0.11 -32.88
N THR A 188 -9.07 -0.52 -32.05
CA THR A 188 -9.14 -0.31 -30.59
C THR A 188 -8.41 0.95 -30.16
N GLN A 189 -8.89 1.56 -29.07
CA GLN A 189 -8.17 2.63 -28.40
C GLN A 189 -7.06 2.02 -27.53
N VAL A 190 -5.82 2.23 -27.94
CA VAL A 190 -4.65 1.77 -27.20
C VAL A 190 -4.39 2.66 -25.99
N VAL A 191 -4.23 2.05 -24.82
CA VAL A 191 -3.88 2.72 -23.56
C VAL A 191 -2.61 2.10 -22.98
N ILE A 192 -1.61 2.92 -22.68
CA ILE A 192 -0.36 2.48 -22.09
C ILE A 192 -0.47 2.53 -20.57
N SER A 193 -0.30 1.37 -19.91
CA SER A 193 -0.27 1.28 -18.46
C SER A 193 1.13 1.63 -17.93
N PRO A 194 1.24 2.52 -16.92
CA PRO A 194 2.53 2.86 -16.31
C PRO A 194 3.11 1.70 -15.46
N THR A 195 2.28 0.74 -15.06
CA THR A 195 2.66 -0.44 -14.26
C THR A 195 2.24 -1.73 -14.94
N ARG A 196 2.94 -2.83 -14.64
CA ARG A 196 2.61 -4.18 -15.12
C ARG A 196 1.23 -4.65 -14.66
N ARG A 197 0.90 -4.40 -13.38
CA ARG A 197 -0.39 -4.77 -12.78
C ARG A 197 -1.25 -3.53 -12.60
N GLY A 198 -2.56 -3.73 -12.60
CA GLY A 198 -3.50 -2.65 -12.37
C GLY A 198 -4.93 -3.14 -12.25
N MET A 199 -5.86 -2.20 -12.22
CA MET A 199 -7.29 -2.49 -12.16
C MET A 199 -8.12 -1.53 -13.01
N LEU A 200 -9.17 -2.07 -13.59
CA LEU A 200 -10.28 -1.34 -14.14
C LEU A 200 -11.36 -1.20 -13.09
N LEU A 201 -11.96 -0.02 -13.00
CA LEU A 201 -13.13 0.27 -12.18
C LEU A 201 -14.21 0.93 -13.03
N MET A 202 -15.28 0.18 -13.28
CA MET A 202 -16.51 0.69 -13.86
C MET A 202 -17.42 1.22 -12.75
N ARG A 203 -18.04 2.38 -12.97
CA ARG A 203 -19.05 2.97 -12.09
C ARG A 203 -20.28 3.32 -12.90
N LEU A 204 -21.47 2.92 -12.43
CA LEU A 204 -22.76 3.27 -13.04
C LEU A 204 -23.63 3.97 -12.00
N LEU A 205 -24.17 5.14 -12.34
CA LEU A 205 -25.10 5.87 -11.48
C LEU A 205 -26.47 5.23 -11.51
N VAL A 206 -26.93 4.76 -10.36
CA VAL A 206 -28.27 4.18 -10.16
C VAL A 206 -29.12 5.06 -9.25
N ASN A 207 -30.37 4.67 -9.08
CA ASN A 207 -31.31 5.21 -8.10
C ASN A 207 -32.26 4.09 -7.66
N GLU A 208 -33.28 4.43 -6.88
CA GLU A 208 -34.25 3.46 -6.36
C GLU A 208 -35.23 2.91 -7.40
N ASP A 209 -35.22 3.40 -8.64
CA ASP A 209 -36.09 2.92 -9.71
C ASP A 209 -35.67 1.50 -10.15
N PRO A 210 -36.53 0.47 -10.02
CA PRO A 210 -36.21 -0.90 -10.42
C PRO A 210 -35.82 -1.03 -11.90
N ALA A 211 -36.42 -0.25 -12.80
CA ALA A 211 -36.11 -0.31 -14.23
C ALA A 211 -34.69 0.23 -14.51
N VAL A 212 -34.30 1.29 -13.81
CA VAL A 212 -32.93 1.81 -13.85
C VAL A 212 -31.95 0.78 -13.31
N ARG A 213 -32.27 0.10 -12.20
CA ARG A 213 -31.39 -0.93 -11.63
C ARG A 213 -31.21 -2.13 -12.57
N VAL A 214 -32.28 -2.58 -13.23
CA VAL A 214 -32.22 -3.68 -14.20
C VAL A 214 -31.36 -3.30 -15.42
N SER A 215 -31.58 -2.11 -15.99
CA SER A 215 -30.78 -1.63 -17.12
C SER A 215 -29.31 -1.40 -16.74
N ALA A 216 -29.04 -0.86 -15.54
CA ALA A 216 -27.69 -0.71 -15.02
C ALA A 216 -26.99 -2.05 -14.83
N GLU A 217 -27.70 -3.08 -14.35
CA GLU A 217 -27.15 -4.42 -14.20
C GLU A 217 -26.82 -5.07 -15.55
N ALA A 218 -27.69 -4.89 -16.55
CA ALA A 218 -27.44 -5.35 -17.91
C ALA A 218 -26.20 -4.67 -18.51
N ALA A 219 -26.09 -3.35 -18.35
CA ALA A 219 -24.92 -2.56 -18.75
C ALA A 219 -23.66 -3.03 -18.04
N ARG A 220 -23.74 -3.22 -16.73
CA ARG A 220 -22.65 -3.71 -15.87
C ARG A 220 -22.17 -5.10 -16.27
N ARG A 221 -23.05 -5.97 -16.74
CA ARG A 221 -22.71 -7.32 -17.24
C ARG A 221 -22.21 -7.34 -18.69
N SER A 222 -22.48 -6.29 -19.45
CA SER A 222 -22.02 -6.18 -20.85
C SER A 222 -20.52 -5.93 -20.99
N ILE A 223 -19.88 -5.39 -19.94
CA ILE A 223 -18.44 -5.16 -19.94
C ILE A 223 -17.69 -6.50 -19.98
N ARG A 224 -16.61 -6.54 -20.74
CA ARG A 224 -15.69 -7.67 -20.82
C ARG A 224 -14.27 -7.21 -20.59
N CYS A 225 -13.51 -8.01 -19.87
CA CYS A 225 -12.09 -7.80 -19.61
C CYS A 225 -11.38 -9.14 -19.79
N SER A 226 -10.53 -9.23 -20.81
CA SER A 226 -9.89 -10.50 -21.16
C SER A 226 -8.53 -10.25 -21.78
N ARG A 227 -7.67 -11.27 -21.83
CA ARG A 227 -6.43 -11.20 -22.61
C ARG A 227 -6.76 -10.90 -24.06
N ASP A 228 -6.02 -9.97 -24.66
CA ASP A 228 -6.19 -9.68 -26.07
C ASP A 228 -5.62 -10.84 -26.88
N ALA A 229 -6.51 -11.71 -27.36
CA ALA A 229 -6.15 -12.85 -28.20
C ALA A 229 -5.54 -12.45 -29.55
N ARG A 230 -5.61 -11.15 -29.91
CA ARG A 230 -5.07 -10.63 -31.19
C ARG A 230 -3.55 -10.58 -31.26
N ARG A 231 -2.85 -11.21 -30.32
CA ARG A 231 -1.37 -11.23 -30.25
C ARG A 231 -0.79 -12.52 -29.66
N SER A 232 -1.22 -13.70 -30.11
CA SER A 232 -0.45 -14.94 -29.88
C SER A 232 0.37 -15.39 -31.11
N ALA A 233 0.33 -14.68 -32.23
CA ALA A 233 0.91 -15.14 -33.51
C ALA A 233 2.17 -14.40 -33.99
N ALA A 234 2.78 -13.54 -33.17
CA ALA A 234 3.97 -12.78 -33.55
C ALA A 234 5.03 -12.81 -32.44
N VAL A 235 5.55 -14.00 -32.17
CA VAL A 235 6.89 -14.24 -31.61
C VAL A 235 7.50 -15.36 -32.42
#